data_AF-A7HIB2-F1
#
_entry.id   AF-A7HIB2-F1
#
_cell.length_a   1.000
_cell.length_b   1.000
_cell.length_c   1.000
_cell.angle_alpha   90.00
_cell.angle_beta   90.00
_cell.angle_gamma   90.00
#
_symmetry.space_group_name_H-M   'P 1'
#
loop_
_entity.id
_entity.type
_entity.pdbx_description
1 polymer ?
#
loop_
_entity_poly.entity_id
_entity_poly.type
_entity_poly.pdbx_seq_one_letter_code
_entity_poly.pdbx_strand_id
1 'polypeptide(L)'
;MGRVRDALLAVLGDVKVFRWPMWIVYDPGSYRVKGRDMRAVIERVRPGDVLVRGFDAYLDGKLIPGLFSHVGLFLGRTGEVDRAAAPPEHREGFAVGEQTVIHAIAEGVVTEDVLDFCRCDRLAVLRFPAQLRARPGAPPDDPRALGEQERALRDRLVAGGDVAFEEAWPVVRREALAQVGVEYDFDLDFRDLRRLSCTELVHRATRCLAPFLGVQPRRHRILGISGVGIVPDAFVRAPLELVCASHSVDAARLGALRPAEPREGIERGLGTTAAA
;
A
#
# COMPACT_ATOMS: atom_id res chain seq x y z
N MET A 1 -0.90 -2.07 -30.68
CA MET A 1 -2.21 -2.36 -30.05
C MET A 1 -2.29 -2.05 -28.56
N GLY A 2 -1.17 -1.91 -27.81
CA GLY A 2 -1.18 -1.54 -26.38
C GLY A 2 -1.61 -0.09 -26.09
N ARG A 3 -0.97 0.91 -26.72
CA ARG A 3 -1.24 2.35 -26.43
C ARG A 3 -2.71 2.80 -26.55
N VAL A 4 -3.46 2.24 -27.50
CA VAL A 4 -4.88 2.60 -27.68
C VAL A 4 -5.74 1.98 -26.58
N ARG A 5 -5.38 0.77 -26.13
CA ARG A 5 -6.05 0.11 -25.01
C ARG A 5 -5.72 0.82 -23.69
N ASP A 6 -4.46 1.20 -23.49
CA ASP A 6 -3.99 1.93 -22.31
C ASP A 6 -4.66 3.30 -22.20
N ALA A 7 -4.78 4.04 -23.32
CA ALA A 7 -5.50 5.31 -23.36
C ALA A 7 -7.02 5.14 -23.12
N LEU A 8 -7.63 4.08 -23.65
CA LEU A 8 -9.04 3.79 -23.41
C LEU A 8 -9.29 3.40 -21.94
N LEU A 9 -8.38 2.65 -21.32
CA LEU A 9 -8.46 2.25 -19.92
C LEU A 9 -8.26 3.44 -18.96
N ALA A 10 -7.36 4.37 -19.28
CA ALA A 10 -7.21 5.62 -18.53
C ALA A 10 -8.52 6.42 -18.51
N VAL A 11 -9.16 6.59 -19.68
CA VAL A 11 -10.46 7.29 -19.79
C VAL A 11 -11.58 6.52 -19.07
N LEU A 12 -11.56 5.19 -19.09
CA LEU A 12 -12.56 4.38 -18.37
C LEU A 12 -12.37 4.42 -16.84
N GLY A 13 -11.17 4.71 -16.34
CA GLY A 13 -10.88 4.88 -14.92
C GLY A 13 -11.71 6.00 -14.27
N ASP A 14 -12.02 7.04 -15.02
CA ASP A 14 -12.76 8.22 -14.54
C ASP A 14 -14.29 8.11 -14.66
N VAL A 15 -14.81 6.98 -15.15
CA VAL A 15 -16.23 6.83 -15.49
C VAL A 15 -16.98 6.02 -14.42
N LYS A 16 -17.95 6.67 -13.75
CA LYS A 16 -18.85 6.07 -12.75
C LYS A 16 -20.19 5.67 -13.37
N VAL A 17 -20.64 4.43 -13.15
CA VAL A 17 -21.89 3.90 -13.73
C VAL A 17 -22.90 3.53 -12.65
N PHE A 18 -24.07 4.17 -12.66
CA PHE A 18 -25.17 3.88 -11.74
C PHE A 18 -26.23 2.97 -12.36
N ARG A 19 -26.82 2.09 -11.53
CA ARG A 19 -27.75 1.05 -12.00
C ARG A 19 -29.17 1.59 -12.28
N TRP A 20 -29.58 2.68 -11.63
CA TRP A 20 -30.87 3.35 -11.88
C TRP A 20 -30.98 4.72 -11.16
N PRO A 21 -31.40 5.82 -11.82
CA PRO A 21 -31.53 5.97 -13.28
C PRO A 21 -30.14 5.93 -13.95
N MET A 22 -30.07 5.49 -15.22
CA MET A 22 -28.81 5.33 -15.95
C MET A 22 -28.19 6.68 -16.34
N TRP A 23 -27.50 7.32 -15.38
CA TRP A 23 -26.65 8.47 -15.65
C TRP A 23 -25.18 8.05 -15.66
N ILE A 24 -24.50 8.35 -16.76
CA ILE A 24 -23.04 8.40 -16.82
C ILE A 24 -22.68 9.74 -16.20
N VAL A 25 -22.19 9.75 -14.97
CA VAL A 25 -21.70 10.98 -14.36
C VAL A 25 -20.18 10.95 -14.42
N TYR A 26 -19.63 11.90 -15.17
CA TYR A 26 -18.22 12.26 -15.13
C TYR A 26 -18.03 13.19 -13.92
N ASP A 27 -17.20 12.79 -12.97
CA ASP A 27 -16.97 13.50 -11.69
C ASP A 27 -18.25 13.79 -10.86
N PRO A 28 -19.01 12.77 -10.40
CA PRO A 28 -20.10 12.99 -9.45
C PRO A 28 -19.49 13.31 -8.08
N GLY A 29 -19.28 14.59 -7.83
CA GLY A 29 -18.80 15.12 -6.56
C GLY A 29 -19.63 14.63 -5.37
N SER A 30 -19.16 13.57 -4.71
CA SER A 30 -18.94 13.58 -3.27
C SER A 30 -18.33 12.25 -2.80
N TYR A 31 -17.01 12.28 -2.62
CA TYR A 31 -16.30 11.26 -1.87
C TYR A 31 -16.91 11.04 -0.49
N ARG A 32 -17.08 9.78 -0.07
CA ARG A 32 -17.64 9.46 1.25
C ARG A 32 -16.67 9.79 2.39
N VAL A 33 -15.36 9.76 2.17
CA VAL A 33 -14.38 10.28 3.13
C VAL A 33 -14.58 11.80 3.24
N LYS A 34 -14.76 12.29 4.47
CA LYS A 34 -15.01 13.71 4.76
C LYS A 34 -13.88 14.31 5.59
N GLY A 35 -13.94 15.63 5.79
CA GLY A 35 -12.91 16.37 6.55
C GLY A 35 -12.62 15.81 7.96
N ARG A 36 -13.60 15.20 8.64
CA ARG A 36 -13.36 14.52 9.93
C ARG A 36 -12.40 13.34 9.82
N ASP A 37 -12.51 12.58 8.74
CA ASP A 37 -11.66 11.42 8.47
C ASP A 37 -10.27 11.92 8.04
N MET A 38 -10.22 12.95 7.19
CA MET A 38 -8.96 13.57 6.75
C MET A 38 -8.17 14.15 7.93
N ARG A 39 -8.82 14.84 8.88
CA ARG A 39 -8.16 15.31 10.11
C ARG A 39 -7.62 14.15 10.95
N ALA A 40 -8.42 13.09 11.12
CA ALA A 40 -8.00 11.89 11.83
C ALA A 40 -6.80 11.18 11.18
N VAL A 41 -6.61 11.31 9.87
CA VAL A 41 -5.43 10.83 9.14
C VAL A 41 -4.26 11.77 9.39
N ILE A 42 -4.41 13.06 9.10
CA ILE A 42 -3.36 14.10 9.21
C ILE A 42 -2.72 14.11 10.62
N GLU A 43 -3.53 13.96 11.66
CA GLU A 43 -3.08 14.00 13.05
C GLU A 43 -2.32 12.73 13.48
N ARG A 44 -2.51 11.60 12.79
CA ARG A 44 -2.03 10.29 13.24
C ARG A 44 -1.02 9.65 12.33
N VAL A 45 -1.02 10.00 11.04
CA VAL A 45 -0.16 9.39 10.03
C VAL A 45 1.31 9.69 10.32
N ARG A 46 2.18 8.71 10.07
CA ARG A 46 3.63 8.81 10.25
C ARG A 46 4.36 8.31 9.01
N PRO A 47 5.56 8.83 8.71
CA PRO A 47 6.39 8.32 7.62
C PRO A 47 6.50 6.79 7.65
N GLY A 48 6.26 6.15 6.52
CA GLY A 48 6.23 4.70 6.37
C GLY A 48 4.87 4.04 6.59
N ASP A 49 3.84 4.78 7.01
CA ASP A 49 2.48 4.25 7.01
C ASP A 49 2.01 3.93 5.58
N VAL A 50 1.27 2.84 5.43
CA VAL A 50 0.64 2.40 4.19
C VAL A 50 -0.82 2.86 4.20
N LEU A 51 -1.22 3.64 3.21
CA LEU A 51 -2.58 4.13 3.07
C LEU A 51 -3.29 3.30 2.01
N VAL A 52 -4.38 2.63 2.39
CA VAL A 52 -5.24 1.90 1.46
C VAL A 52 -6.53 2.68 1.24
N ARG A 53 -6.93 2.85 -0.02
CA ARG A 53 -8.17 3.55 -0.39
C ARG A 53 -9.04 2.74 -1.33
N GLY A 54 -10.33 3.03 -1.33
CA GLY A 54 -11.33 2.40 -2.18
C GLY A 54 -12.30 3.43 -2.75
N PHE A 55 -12.70 3.21 -3.99
CA PHE A 55 -13.70 4.01 -4.69
C PHE A 55 -14.97 3.19 -4.90
N ASP A 56 -16.13 3.81 -4.67
CA ASP A 56 -17.44 3.21 -4.92
C ASP A 56 -17.86 3.54 -6.37
N ALA A 57 -18.26 2.52 -7.13
CA ALA A 57 -18.88 2.61 -8.46
C ALA A 57 -18.06 3.21 -9.63
N TYR A 58 -16.76 3.47 -9.45
CA TYR A 58 -15.83 3.65 -10.56
C TYR A 58 -15.55 2.29 -11.23
N LEU A 59 -15.29 2.29 -12.54
CA LEU A 59 -15.09 1.06 -13.34
C LEU A 59 -13.86 0.25 -12.90
N ASP A 60 -12.85 0.91 -12.33
CA ASP A 60 -11.66 0.31 -11.70
C ASP A 60 -12.03 -0.57 -10.48
N GLY A 61 -13.04 -0.19 -9.69
CA GLY A 61 -13.57 -0.97 -8.56
C GLY A 61 -14.28 -2.26 -8.98
N LYS A 62 -14.64 -2.41 -10.27
CA LYS A 62 -15.11 -3.69 -10.84
C LYS A 62 -13.94 -4.57 -11.32
N LEU A 63 -12.75 -4.00 -11.50
CA LEU A 63 -11.56 -4.68 -11.99
C LEU A 63 -10.68 -5.23 -10.85
N ILE A 64 -10.67 -4.60 -9.67
CA ILE A 64 -9.87 -5.06 -8.51
C ILE A 64 -10.79 -5.55 -7.39
N PRO A 65 -10.83 -6.86 -7.09
CA PRO A 65 -11.68 -7.40 -6.04
C PRO A 65 -11.12 -7.02 -4.65
N GLY A 66 -11.96 -6.47 -3.78
CA GLY A 66 -11.57 -6.18 -2.41
C GLY A 66 -12.43 -5.12 -1.71
N LEU A 67 -12.09 -4.86 -0.45
CA LEU A 67 -12.58 -3.70 0.29
C LEU A 67 -11.84 -2.42 -0.11
N PHE A 68 -10.60 -2.52 -0.57
CA PHE A 68 -9.80 -1.42 -1.09
C PHE A 68 -9.36 -1.71 -2.52
N SER A 69 -9.24 -0.65 -3.34
CA SER A 69 -8.86 -0.73 -4.75
C SER A 69 -7.49 -0.10 -5.03
N HIS A 70 -6.92 0.64 -4.08
CA HIS A 70 -5.65 1.34 -4.27
C HIS A 70 -4.82 1.39 -2.99
N VAL A 71 -3.51 1.59 -3.15
CA VAL A 71 -2.58 1.73 -2.03
C VAL A 71 -1.51 2.78 -2.33
N GLY A 72 -1.05 3.48 -1.29
CA GLY A 72 0.07 4.41 -1.33
C GLY A 72 0.92 4.30 -0.07
N LEU A 73 2.12 4.88 -0.11
CA LEU A 73 3.06 4.92 1.00
C LEU A 73 3.24 6.38 1.45
N PHE A 74 3.02 6.66 2.73
CA PHE A 74 3.19 8.00 3.27
C PHE A 74 4.67 8.30 3.48
N LEU A 75 5.17 9.33 2.79
CA LEU A 75 6.56 9.77 2.87
C LEU A 75 6.80 10.75 4.02
N GLY A 76 5.75 11.43 4.49
CA GLY A 76 5.88 12.61 5.35
C GLY A 76 6.35 13.82 4.56
N ARG A 77 7.22 14.62 5.18
CA ARG A 77 7.78 15.81 4.54
C ARG A 77 8.70 15.41 3.39
N THR A 78 8.50 16.05 2.24
CA THR A 78 9.36 15.94 1.07
C THR A 78 9.87 17.31 0.65
N GLY A 79 11.12 17.38 0.22
CA GLY A 79 11.76 18.61 -0.23
C GLY A 79 12.60 18.42 -1.49
N GLU A 80 13.37 19.45 -1.85
CA GLU A 80 14.21 19.43 -3.06
C GLU A 80 15.26 18.31 -3.07
N VAL A 81 15.74 17.89 -1.89
CA VAL A 81 16.67 16.76 -1.77
C VAL A 81 16.01 15.46 -2.25
N ASP A 82 14.71 15.28 -1.98
CA ASP A 82 13.96 14.10 -2.38
C ASP A 82 13.62 14.14 -3.86
N ARG A 83 13.24 15.33 -4.35
CA ARG A 83 13.07 15.57 -5.78
C ARG A 83 14.36 15.28 -6.55
N ALA A 84 15.51 15.66 -5.99
CA ALA A 84 16.81 15.36 -6.62
C ALA A 84 17.14 13.86 -6.63
N ALA A 85 16.63 13.09 -5.67
CA ALA A 85 16.77 11.64 -5.64
C ALA A 85 15.86 10.91 -6.65
N ALA A 86 14.79 11.57 -7.11
CA ALA A 86 13.95 11.06 -8.19
C ALA A 86 14.68 11.14 -9.56
N PRO A 87 14.33 10.25 -10.52
CA PRO A 87 14.90 10.29 -11.87
C PRO A 87 14.74 11.67 -12.53
N PRO A 88 15.79 12.21 -13.20
CA PRO A 88 15.80 13.57 -13.75
C PRO A 88 14.57 13.93 -14.60
N GLU A 89 14.12 13.02 -15.43
CA GLU A 89 12.98 13.14 -16.35
C GLU A 89 11.62 13.27 -15.66
N HIS A 90 11.53 12.95 -14.36
CA HIS A 90 10.27 12.90 -13.61
C HIS A 90 10.24 13.88 -12.43
N ARG A 91 11.28 14.71 -12.27
CA ARG A 91 11.38 15.69 -11.18
C ARG A 91 10.31 16.78 -11.24
N GLU A 92 9.84 17.15 -12.44
CA GLU A 92 8.80 18.16 -12.62
C GLU A 92 7.45 17.72 -12.06
N GLY A 93 7.16 16.41 -12.09
CA GLY A 93 5.94 15.82 -11.50
C GLY A 93 6.07 15.47 -10.01
N PHE A 94 7.20 15.80 -9.37
CA PHE A 94 7.42 15.51 -7.97
C PHE A 94 6.86 16.63 -7.07
N ALA A 95 5.79 16.33 -6.36
CA ALA A 95 5.20 17.20 -5.35
C ALA A 95 6.06 17.22 -4.08
N VAL A 96 6.53 18.40 -3.71
CA VAL A 96 7.14 18.68 -2.40
C VAL A 96 6.05 19.16 -1.44
N GLY A 97 6.12 18.75 -0.18
CA GLY A 97 5.10 19.13 0.80
C GLY A 97 5.40 18.65 2.21
N GLU A 98 4.55 19.04 3.17
CA GLU A 98 4.67 18.62 4.57
C GLU A 98 4.19 17.17 4.78
N GLN A 99 3.19 16.75 3.99
CA GLN A 99 2.53 15.46 4.13
C GLN A 99 2.27 14.86 2.75
N THR A 100 3.26 14.14 2.24
CA THR A 100 3.22 13.59 0.87
C THR A 100 3.00 12.08 0.88
N VAL A 101 2.21 11.59 -0.08
CA VAL A 101 2.01 10.17 -0.37
C VAL A 101 2.63 9.85 -1.72
N ILE A 102 3.40 8.78 -1.81
CA ILE A 102 3.84 8.20 -3.09
C ILE A 102 2.93 7.02 -3.44
N HIS A 103 2.50 6.97 -4.69
CA HIS A 103 1.61 5.92 -5.20
C HIS A 103 1.78 5.78 -6.72
N ALA A 104 1.32 4.67 -7.29
CA ALA A 104 1.33 4.48 -8.75
C ALA A 104 -0.10 4.61 -9.29
N ILE A 105 -0.32 5.50 -10.25
CA ILE A 105 -1.58 5.72 -10.98
C ILE A 105 -1.31 5.65 -12.49
N ALA A 106 -2.32 5.80 -13.34
CA ALA A 106 -2.22 5.69 -14.81
C ALA A 106 -1.06 6.49 -15.44
N GLU A 107 -0.74 7.65 -14.87
CA GLU A 107 0.32 8.57 -15.26
C GLU A 107 1.73 8.12 -14.83
N GLY A 108 1.81 7.04 -14.04
CA GLY A 108 3.03 6.48 -13.47
C GLY A 108 3.09 6.62 -11.94
N VAL A 109 4.29 6.41 -11.38
CA VAL A 109 4.54 6.63 -9.96
C VAL A 109 4.70 8.12 -9.66
N VAL A 110 3.77 8.68 -8.90
CA VAL A 110 3.75 10.11 -8.57
C VAL A 110 3.72 10.33 -7.07
N THR A 111 3.91 11.59 -6.69
CA THR A 111 3.75 12.06 -5.32
C THR A 111 2.59 13.06 -5.28
N GLU A 112 1.71 12.93 -4.29
CA GLU A 112 0.57 13.83 -4.08
C GLU A 112 0.46 14.24 -2.61
N ASP A 113 -0.29 15.32 -2.33
CA ASP A 113 -0.61 15.73 -0.97
C ASP A 113 -1.54 14.70 -0.31
N VAL A 114 -1.38 14.47 1.00
CA VAL A 114 -2.21 13.52 1.74
C VAL A 114 -3.71 13.84 1.66
N LEU A 115 -4.08 15.13 1.56
CA LEU A 115 -5.47 15.55 1.41
C LEU A 115 -6.05 15.12 0.07
N ASP A 116 -5.30 15.28 -1.00
CA ASP A 116 -5.69 14.81 -2.33
C ASP A 116 -5.77 13.29 -2.36
N PHE A 117 -4.82 12.59 -1.72
CA PHE A 117 -4.88 11.14 -1.61
C PHE A 117 -6.16 10.66 -0.89
N CYS A 118 -6.61 11.41 0.13
CA CYS A 118 -7.79 11.09 0.93
C CYS A 118 -9.13 11.30 0.18
N ARG A 119 -9.13 11.86 -1.02
CA ARG A 119 -10.34 12.06 -1.84
C ARG A 119 -10.82 10.73 -2.41
N CYS A 120 -11.49 9.93 -1.58
CA CYS A 120 -11.96 8.59 -1.89
C CYS A 120 -13.21 8.19 -1.09
N ASP A 121 -13.76 7.00 -1.32
CA ASP A 121 -14.96 6.55 -0.63
C ASP A 121 -14.68 5.73 0.63
N ARG A 122 -13.52 5.10 0.71
CA ARG A 122 -13.06 4.28 1.84
C ARG A 122 -11.57 4.51 2.03
N LEU A 123 -11.11 4.68 3.27
CA LEU A 123 -9.70 4.88 3.59
C LEU A 123 -9.33 4.15 4.87
N ALA A 124 -8.16 3.53 4.91
CA ALA A 124 -7.53 3.08 6.14
C ALA A 124 -6.02 3.33 6.12
N VAL A 125 -5.47 3.59 7.30
CA VAL A 125 -4.04 3.82 7.53
C VAL A 125 -3.49 2.62 8.29
N LEU A 126 -2.47 1.99 7.73
CA LEU A 126 -1.80 0.80 8.24
C LEU A 126 -0.36 1.15 8.60
N ARG A 127 0.12 0.71 9.75
CA ARG A 127 1.45 1.02 10.26
C ARG A 127 2.28 -0.23 10.47
N PHE A 128 3.56 -0.16 10.12
CA PHE A 128 4.50 -1.21 10.45
C PHE A 128 4.68 -1.32 11.97
N PRO A 129 4.77 -2.55 12.52
CA PRO A 129 5.09 -2.71 13.94
C PRO A 129 6.43 -2.06 14.24
N ALA A 130 6.56 -1.46 15.43
CA ALA A 130 7.79 -0.78 15.84
C ALA A 130 9.03 -1.70 15.74
N GLN A 131 8.83 -2.99 16.00
CA GLN A 131 9.83 -4.04 15.83
C GLN A 131 9.31 -5.08 14.85
N LEU A 132 10.06 -5.29 13.77
CA LEU A 132 9.83 -6.32 12.78
C LEU A 132 10.57 -7.59 13.20
N ARG A 133 9.86 -8.71 13.11
CA ARG A 133 10.38 -10.05 13.42
C ARG A 133 10.13 -10.96 12.24
N ALA A 134 11.06 -11.85 11.97
CA ALA A 134 10.84 -12.85 10.93
C ALA A 134 9.68 -13.78 11.30
N ARG A 135 8.80 -14.01 10.32
CA ARG A 135 7.77 -15.05 10.38
C ARG A 135 8.20 -16.25 9.53
N PRO A 136 7.91 -17.48 9.99
CA PRO A 136 8.13 -18.67 9.17
C PRO A 136 7.34 -18.59 7.86
N GLY A 137 7.95 -18.97 6.74
CA GLY A 137 7.26 -19.06 5.44
C GLY A 137 7.45 -17.87 4.49
N ALA A 138 8.42 -16.99 4.77
CA ALA A 138 8.89 -15.98 3.81
C ALA A 138 9.41 -16.67 2.52
N PRO A 139 8.81 -16.41 1.33
CA PRO A 139 9.35 -16.97 0.10
C PRO A 139 10.73 -16.37 -0.21
N PRO A 140 11.60 -17.11 -0.90
CA PRO A 140 12.89 -16.61 -1.33
C PRO A 140 12.68 -15.59 -2.45
N ASP A 141 12.62 -14.30 -2.10
CA ASP A 141 12.84 -13.24 -3.07
C ASP A 141 14.32 -13.25 -3.49
N ASP A 142 14.66 -12.99 -4.76
CA ASP A 142 16.05 -13.04 -5.26
C ASP A 142 16.95 -12.07 -4.47
N PRO A 143 17.87 -12.55 -3.61
CA PRO A 143 18.75 -11.69 -2.80
C PRO A 143 19.67 -10.80 -3.65
N ARG A 144 19.88 -11.15 -4.92
CA ARG A 144 20.73 -10.40 -5.86
C ARG A 144 20.07 -9.10 -6.32
N ALA A 145 18.74 -9.02 -6.24
CA ALA A 145 18.00 -7.83 -6.64
C ALA A 145 18.03 -6.70 -5.58
N LEU A 146 18.46 -7.00 -4.35
CA LEU A 146 18.49 -6.06 -3.23
C LEU A 146 19.73 -5.15 -3.28
N GLY A 147 19.62 -3.93 -2.75
CA GLY A 147 20.79 -3.10 -2.41
C GLY A 147 21.54 -3.64 -1.18
N GLU A 148 22.70 -3.06 -0.87
CA GLU A 148 23.50 -3.44 0.29
C GLU A 148 22.74 -3.26 1.61
N GLN A 149 22.12 -2.10 1.80
CA GLN A 149 21.35 -1.80 3.02
C GLN A 149 20.09 -2.68 3.14
N GLU A 150 19.42 -2.97 2.03
CA GLU A 150 18.28 -3.89 2.00
C GLU A 150 18.67 -5.31 2.40
N ARG A 151 19.81 -5.80 1.89
CA ARG A 151 20.37 -7.09 2.29
C ARG A 151 20.69 -7.13 3.77
N ALA A 152 21.35 -6.10 4.31
CA ALA A 152 21.72 -6.05 5.72
C ALA A 152 20.49 -6.16 6.65
N LEU A 153 19.40 -5.45 6.34
CA LEU A 153 18.14 -5.54 7.09
C LEU A 153 17.52 -6.94 6.96
N ARG A 154 17.48 -7.49 5.74
CA ARG A 154 16.92 -8.81 5.47
C ARG A 154 17.69 -9.92 6.18
N ASP A 155 19.02 -9.90 6.10
CA ASP A 155 19.89 -10.93 6.68
C ASP A 155 19.74 -10.99 8.19
N ARG A 156 19.55 -9.85 8.86
CA ARG A 156 19.21 -9.79 10.29
C ARG A 156 17.89 -10.48 10.62
N LEU A 157 16.84 -10.20 9.85
CA LEU A 157 15.54 -10.85 10.04
C LEU A 157 15.65 -12.36 9.77
N VAL A 158 16.35 -12.78 8.71
CA VAL A 158 16.60 -14.19 8.39
C VAL A 158 17.36 -14.90 9.51
N ALA A 159 18.33 -14.22 10.14
CA ALA A 159 19.06 -14.74 11.29
C ALA A 159 18.22 -14.80 12.59
N GLY A 160 16.94 -14.44 12.54
CA GLY A 160 16.04 -14.43 13.70
C GLY A 160 16.17 -13.19 14.59
N GLY A 161 16.88 -12.16 14.12
CA GLY A 161 16.99 -10.88 14.82
C GLY A 161 15.75 -9.99 14.64
N ASP A 162 15.68 -8.95 15.46
CA ASP A 162 14.66 -7.90 15.37
C ASP A 162 15.21 -6.70 14.58
N VAL A 163 14.35 -6.05 13.79
CA VAL A 163 14.67 -4.80 13.07
C VAL A 163 13.65 -3.73 13.48
N ALA A 164 14.14 -2.60 13.99
CA ALA A 164 13.27 -1.46 14.27
C ALA A 164 12.79 -0.84 12.96
N PHE A 165 11.48 -0.54 12.82
CA PHE A 165 10.98 0.04 11.58
C PHE A 165 11.59 1.42 11.28
N GLU A 166 11.90 2.19 12.33
CA GLU A 166 12.61 3.48 12.20
C GLU A 166 13.98 3.33 11.51
N GLU A 167 14.67 2.22 11.76
CA GLU A 167 15.94 1.89 11.10
C GLU A 167 15.73 1.49 9.62
N ALA A 168 14.65 0.76 9.33
CA ALA A 168 14.32 0.33 7.98
C ALA A 168 13.76 1.45 7.10
N TRP A 169 13.13 2.47 7.70
CA TRP A 169 12.41 3.51 6.97
C TRP A 169 13.27 4.28 5.96
N PRO A 170 14.50 4.74 6.26
CA PRO A 170 15.33 5.42 5.26
C PRO A 170 15.61 4.58 4.02
N VAL A 171 15.76 3.25 4.19
CA VAL A 171 15.96 2.31 3.08
C VAL A 171 14.69 2.20 2.26
N VAL A 172 13.54 1.95 2.90
CA VAL A 172 12.22 1.85 2.24
C VAL A 172 11.89 3.13 1.49
N ARG A 173 12.11 4.30 2.11
CA ARG A 173 11.86 5.62 1.53
C ARG A 173 12.70 5.85 0.29
N ARG A 174 13.99 5.51 0.31
CA ARG A 174 14.86 5.63 -0.88
C ARG A 174 14.36 4.74 -2.01
N GLU A 175 14.03 3.48 -1.72
CA GLU A 175 13.56 2.55 -2.76
C GLU A 175 12.25 3.02 -3.39
N ALA A 176 11.34 3.61 -2.59
CA ALA A 176 10.12 4.23 -3.08
C ALA A 176 10.41 5.43 -4.00
N LEU A 177 11.25 6.38 -3.56
CA LEU A 177 11.62 7.57 -4.34
C LEU A 177 12.32 7.22 -5.65
N ALA A 178 13.09 6.14 -5.69
CA ALA A 178 13.74 5.64 -6.90
C ALA A 178 12.74 5.12 -7.96
N GLN A 179 11.47 4.92 -7.61
CA GLN A 179 10.43 4.50 -8.56
C GLN A 179 9.67 5.66 -9.19
N VAL A 180 9.90 6.91 -8.78
CA VAL A 180 9.15 8.06 -9.30
C VAL A 180 9.21 8.12 -10.83
N GLY A 181 8.03 8.18 -11.45
CA GLY A 181 7.79 8.26 -12.88
C GLY A 181 7.91 6.95 -13.67
N VAL A 182 8.20 5.82 -13.02
CA VAL A 182 8.01 4.50 -13.64
C VAL A 182 6.57 4.38 -14.15
N GLU A 183 6.38 3.91 -15.39
CA GLU A 183 5.07 3.80 -16.04
C GLU A 183 4.10 2.93 -15.24
N TYR A 184 2.80 3.13 -15.41
CA TYR A 184 1.78 2.31 -14.75
C TYR A 184 1.58 0.96 -15.43
N ASP A 185 1.35 -0.07 -14.62
CA ASP A 185 0.96 -1.39 -15.10
C ASP A 185 -0.56 -1.57 -15.11
N PHE A 186 -1.19 -1.28 -16.25
CA PHE A 186 -2.62 -1.49 -16.46
C PHE A 186 -3.04 -2.96 -16.52
N ASP A 187 -2.09 -3.88 -16.77
CA ASP A 187 -2.38 -5.32 -16.89
C ASP A 187 -2.27 -6.05 -15.54
N LEU A 188 -1.76 -5.38 -14.49
CA LEU A 188 -1.41 -6.00 -13.21
C LEU A 188 -0.55 -7.26 -13.44
N ASP A 189 0.37 -7.19 -14.39
CA ASP A 189 1.34 -8.22 -14.74
C ASP A 189 2.66 -7.98 -13.99
N PHE A 190 2.78 -8.62 -12.81
CA PHE A 190 3.93 -8.56 -11.90
C PHE A 190 5.22 -9.21 -12.46
N ARG A 191 5.30 -9.40 -13.78
CA ARG A 191 6.46 -9.90 -14.53
C ARG A 191 7.14 -8.78 -15.33
N ASP A 192 6.49 -7.65 -15.59
CA ASP A 192 7.11 -6.50 -16.27
C ASP A 192 7.56 -5.42 -15.28
N LEU A 193 8.83 -5.49 -14.87
CA LEU A 193 9.44 -4.53 -13.93
C LEU A 193 9.56 -3.10 -14.47
N ARG A 194 9.15 -2.84 -15.73
CA ARG A 194 9.13 -1.50 -16.37
C ARG A 194 7.84 -0.75 -16.11
N ARG A 195 6.83 -1.42 -15.56
CA ARG A 195 5.54 -0.85 -15.21
C ARG A 195 5.19 -1.26 -13.78
N LEU A 196 4.66 -0.36 -12.97
CA LEU A 196 4.34 -0.65 -11.56
C LEU A 196 2.87 -0.38 -11.28
N SER A 197 2.19 -1.39 -10.74
CA SER A 197 0.89 -1.18 -10.08
C SER A 197 1.08 -0.51 -8.72
N CYS A 198 0.01 0.07 -8.16
CA CYS A 198 0.08 0.72 -6.84
C CYS A 198 0.56 -0.23 -5.73
N THR A 199 0.14 -1.49 -5.79
CA THR A 199 0.56 -2.54 -4.85
C THR A 199 1.98 -3.02 -5.08
N GLU A 200 2.44 -3.06 -6.33
CA GLU A 200 3.80 -3.45 -6.66
C GLU A 200 4.81 -2.39 -6.25
N LEU A 201 4.48 -1.11 -6.39
CA LEU A 201 5.28 -0.01 -5.86
C LEU A 201 5.54 -0.18 -4.36
N VAL A 202 4.48 -0.37 -3.56
CA VAL A 202 4.63 -0.52 -2.10
C VAL A 202 5.37 -1.83 -1.76
N HIS A 203 5.08 -2.93 -2.46
CA HIS A 203 5.81 -4.19 -2.29
C HIS A 203 7.30 -4.03 -2.64
N ARG A 204 7.64 -3.33 -3.71
CA ARG A 204 9.01 -3.07 -4.16
C ARG A 204 9.76 -2.18 -3.18
N ALA A 205 9.15 -1.09 -2.72
CA ALA A 205 9.72 -0.23 -1.68
C ALA A 205 10.00 -0.99 -0.38
N THR A 206 9.20 -2.03 -0.10
CA THR A 206 9.28 -2.81 1.14
C THR A 206 9.84 -4.21 0.93
N ARG A 207 10.45 -4.52 -0.21
CA ARG A 207 10.84 -5.89 -0.60
C ARG A 207 11.80 -6.59 0.36
N CYS A 208 12.65 -5.85 1.07
CA CYS A 208 13.51 -6.40 2.12
C CYS A 208 12.72 -6.86 3.37
N LEU A 209 11.50 -6.36 3.56
CA LEU A 209 10.61 -6.63 4.69
C LEU A 209 9.38 -7.48 4.30
N ALA A 210 8.90 -7.34 3.06
CA ALA A 210 7.64 -7.91 2.57
C ALA A 210 7.49 -9.44 2.80
N PRO A 211 8.55 -10.26 2.68
CA PRO A 211 8.46 -11.69 3.01
C PRO A 211 8.02 -11.97 4.45
N PHE A 212 8.31 -11.07 5.38
CA PHE A 212 7.97 -11.22 6.81
C PHE A 212 6.59 -10.64 7.15
N LEU A 213 5.99 -9.85 6.24
CA LEU A 213 4.66 -9.27 6.39
C LEU A 213 3.55 -10.17 5.81
N GLY A 214 3.91 -11.25 5.09
CA GLY A 214 2.94 -12.11 4.42
C GLY A 214 2.22 -11.44 3.24
N VAL A 215 2.69 -10.27 2.81
CA VAL A 215 2.25 -9.60 1.58
C VAL A 215 3.04 -10.22 0.44
N GLN A 216 2.39 -11.07 -0.35
CA GLN A 216 3.03 -11.84 -1.40
C GLN A 216 2.16 -11.88 -2.66
N PRO A 217 2.75 -11.90 -3.86
CA PRO A 217 2.01 -12.11 -5.09
C PRO A 217 1.26 -13.43 -5.05
N ARG A 218 -0.04 -13.39 -5.35
CA ARG A 218 -0.91 -14.58 -5.44
C ARG A 218 -1.55 -14.64 -6.81
N ARG A 219 -1.91 -15.85 -7.22
CA ARG A 219 -2.68 -16.02 -8.46
C ARG A 219 -4.11 -15.55 -8.22
N HIS A 220 -4.54 -14.58 -9.00
CA HIS A 220 -5.90 -14.07 -8.99
C HIS A 220 -6.58 -14.39 -10.32
N ARG A 221 -7.88 -14.69 -10.27
CA ARG A 221 -8.74 -14.82 -11.45
C ARG A 221 -9.83 -13.76 -11.36
N ILE A 222 -9.81 -12.82 -12.30
CA ILE A 222 -10.74 -11.70 -12.36
C ILE A 222 -11.37 -11.72 -13.75
N LEU A 223 -12.70 -11.87 -13.81
CA LEU A 223 -13.48 -11.85 -15.06
C LEU A 223 -12.89 -12.74 -16.20
N GLY A 224 -12.33 -13.90 -15.86
CA GLY A 224 -11.76 -14.86 -16.82
C GLY A 224 -10.27 -14.66 -17.13
N ILE A 225 -9.67 -13.53 -16.77
CA ILE A 225 -8.24 -13.26 -16.90
C ILE A 225 -7.55 -13.75 -15.62
N SER A 226 -6.49 -14.55 -15.78
CA SER A 226 -5.71 -15.10 -14.67
C SER A 226 -4.34 -14.44 -14.63
N GLY A 227 -4.03 -13.71 -13.57
CA GLY A 227 -2.75 -13.02 -13.35
C GLY A 227 -2.13 -13.40 -12.01
N VAL A 228 -0.85 -13.10 -11.82
CA VAL A 228 -0.18 -13.18 -10.51
C VAL A 228 -0.02 -11.76 -10.03
N GLY A 229 -0.50 -11.45 -8.82
CA GLY A 229 -0.39 -10.11 -8.28
C GLY A 229 -0.74 -9.96 -6.82
N ILE A 230 -0.62 -8.75 -6.31
CA ILE A 230 -0.95 -8.35 -4.95
C ILE A 230 -2.20 -7.47 -5.04
N VAL A 231 -3.25 -7.83 -4.32
CA VAL A 231 -4.42 -6.94 -4.16
C VAL A 231 -4.22 -6.00 -2.96
N PRO A 232 -4.80 -4.79 -2.94
CA PRO A 232 -4.65 -3.85 -1.83
C PRO A 232 -5.03 -4.44 -0.46
N ASP A 233 -6.07 -5.28 -0.41
CA ASP A 233 -6.49 -5.98 0.81
C ASP A 233 -5.40 -6.91 1.39
N ALA A 234 -4.35 -7.26 0.64
CA ALA A 234 -3.21 -8.02 1.16
C ALA A 234 -2.47 -7.25 2.27
N PHE A 235 -2.37 -5.92 2.16
CA PHE A 235 -1.79 -5.08 3.21
C PHE A 235 -2.68 -5.03 4.45
N VAL A 236 -4.00 -5.06 4.30
CA VAL A 236 -4.95 -5.10 5.43
C VAL A 236 -4.87 -6.43 6.18
N ARG A 237 -4.64 -7.53 5.46
CA ARG A 237 -4.40 -8.89 5.99
C ARG A 237 -3.02 -9.06 6.63
N ALA A 238 -2.08 -8.19 6.30
CA ALA A 238 -0.73 -8.20 6.85
C ALA A 238 -0.77 -7.83 8.35
N PRO A 239 0.24 -8.22 9.14
CA PRO A 239 0.34 -7.87 10.57
C PRO A 239 0.80 -6.42 10.77
N LEU A 240 0.18 -5.50 10.05
CA LEU A 240 0.34 -4.07 10.23
C LEU A 240 -0.68 -3.60 11.28
N GLU A 241 -0.33 -2.62 12.09
CA GLU A 241 -1.25 -1.97 13.03
C GLU A 241 -2.28 -1.13 12.25
N LEU A 242 -3.56 -1.20 12.61
CA LEU A 242 -4.59 -0.31 12.05
C LEU A 242 -4.59 0.99 12.85
N VAL A 243 -4.08 2.08 12.26
CA VAL A 243 -3.98 3.39 12.93
C VAL A 243 -5.33 4.10 12.96
N CYS A 244 -5.99 4.14 11.80
CA CYS A 244 -7.35 4.67 11.68
C CYS A 244 -8.02 4.15 10.40
N ALA A 245 -9.35 4.22 10.37
CA ALA A 245 -10.16 3.96 9.19
C ALA A 245 -11.22 5.06 9.09
N SER A 246 -11.60 5.43 7.86
CA SER A 246 -12.68 6.39 7.65
C SER A 246 -14.01 5.80 8.12
N HIS A 247 -14.94 6.66 8.52
CA HIS A 247 -16.27 6.24 8.98
C HIS A 247 -17.07 5.47 7.92
N SER A 248 -16.69 5.59 6.65
CA SER A 248 -17.32 4.93 5.51
C SER A 248 -16.86 3.48 5.32
N VAL A 249 -15.83 3.04 6.04
CA VAL A 249 -15.38 1.65 6.03
C VAL A 249 -16.29 0.81 6.91
N ASP A 250 -16.83 -0.28 6.36
CA ASP A 250 -17.58 -1.27 7.12
C ASP A 250 -16.64 -2.00 8.09
N ALA A 251 -16.86 -1.80 9.40
CA ALA A 251 -16.02 -2.35 10.45
C ALA A 251 -16.02 -3.88 10.50
N ALA A 252 -17.15 -4.54 10.18
CA ALA A 252 -17.24 -5.99 10.17
C ALA A 252 -16.44 -6.58 8.99
N ARG A 253 -16.55 -5.97 7.80
CA ARG A 253 -15.75 -6.36 6.62
C ARG A 253 -14.27 -6.09 6.83
N LEU A 254 -13.91 -4.95 7.43
CA LEU A 254 -12.53 -4.65 7.77
C LEU A 254 -11.99 -5.67 8.78
N GLY A 255 -12.74 -5.93 9.86
CA GLY A 255 -12.37 -6.92 10.88
C GLY A 255 -12.19 -8.33 10.31
N ALA A 256 -13.03 -8.75 9.37
CA ALA A 256 -12.91 -10.04 8.69
C ALA A 256 -11.65 -10.17 7.81
N LEU A 257 -11.07 -9.04 7.38
CA LEU A 257 -9.81 -9.02 6.63
C LEU A 257 -8.59 -8.94 7.54
N ARG A 258 -8.72 -8.48 8.79
CA ARG A 258 -7.57 -8.32 9.69
C ARG A 258 -7.07 -9.69 10.15
N PRO A 259 -5.75 -9.87 10.33
CA PRO A 259 -5.26 -11.05 11.01
C PRO A 259 -5.86 -11.09 12.42
N ALA A 260 -6.19 -12.29 12.92
CA ALA A 260 -6.57 -12.43 14.31
C ALA A 260 -5.45 -11.86 15.18
N GLU A 261 -5.80 -10.97 16.13
CA GLU A 261 -4.87 -10.50 17.15
C GLU A 261 -4.15 -11.72 17.73
N PRO A 262 -2.80 -11.70 17.84
CA PRO A 262 -2.11 -12.72 18.60
C PRO A 262 -2.74 -12.72 20.00
N ARG A 263 -3.36 -13.83 20.39
CA ARG A 263 -3.75 -14.02 21.79
C ARG A 263 -2.44 -14.00 22.57
N GLU A 264 -2.10 -12.86 23.16
CA GLU A 264 -1.05 -12.80 24.17
C GLU A 264 -1.37 -13.89 25.19
N GLY A 265 -0.40 -14.77 25.45
CA GLY A 265 -0.57 -15.92 26.31
C GLY A 265 -0.98 -15.50 27.72
N ILE A 266 -2.28 -15.53 27.99
CA ILE A 266 -2.80 -15.71 29.33
C ILE A 266 -2.53 -17.18 29.67
N GLU A 267 -1.32 -17.45 30.18
CA GLU A 267 -0.99 -18.52 31.12
C GLU A 267 0.52 -18.48 31.43
N ARG A 268 0.92 -17.44 32.15
CA ARG A 268 2.06 -17.53 33.08
C ARG A 268 1.61 -16.95 34.40
N GLY A 269 1.39 -17.81 35.40
CA GLY A 269 1.18 -17.33 36.76
C GLY A 269 0.25 -18.15 37.65
N LEU A 270 0.35 -19.48 37.66
CA LEU A 270 0.13 -20.21 38.91
C LEU A 270 1.41 -20.96 39.23
N GLY A 271 2.31 -20.21 39.86
CA GLY A 271 3.47 -20.77 40.53
C GLY A 271 3.00 -21.75 41.60
N THR A 272 3.63 -22.92 41.55
CA THR A 272 4.07 -23.70 42.71
C THR A 272 4.05 -22.89 44.01
N THR A 273 3.16 -23.26 44.92
CA THR A 273 3.39 -23.13 46.36
C THR A 273 3.49 -24.55 46.90
N ALA A 274 4.73 -25.01 47.06
CA ALA A 274 5.07 -26.05 48.01
C ALA A 274 5.54 -25.33 49.28
N ALA A 275 4.86 -25.56 50.41
CA ALA A 275 5.45 -25.59 51.75
C ALA A 275 4.41 -26.01 52.79
N ALA A 276 4.84 -26.94 53.65
CA ALA A 276 4.25 -27.48 54.89
C ALA A 276 3.29 -28.68 54.75
#